data_AF-A0A7X8M578-F1
#
_entry.id   AF-A0A7X8M578-F1
#
_cell.length_a   1.000
_cell.length_b   1.000
_cell.length_c   1.000
_cell.angle_alpha   90.00
_cell.angle_beta   90.00
_cell.angle_gamma   90.00
#
_symmetry.space_group_name_H-M   'P 1'
#
loop_
_entity.id
_entity.type
_entity.pdbx_description
1 polymer ?
#
loop_
_entity_poly.entity_id
_entity_poly.type
_entity_poly.pdbx_seq_one_letter_code
_entity_poly.pdbx_strand_id
1 'polypeptide(L)'
;MMDSRETKRTVPVPSVGADGEQPISQTPTASITEETTENNPPEKNYAELLRKMQRMNDPAYLPTISMNELYENVYQSRPPVIDGLLYPGTYLFAGAPKVGKSFLMAQLAYHVSMGLP
;
A
#
# COMPACT_ATOMS: atom_id res chain seq x y z
N MET A 1 -21.94 24.79 55.03
CA MET A 1 -20.67 24.45 54.35
C MET A 1 -21.01 23.24 53.47
N MET A 2 -20.95 23.27 52.15
CA MET A 2 -19.84 23.70 51.29
C MET A 2 -20.26 24.67 50.16
N ASP A 3 -19.24 25.41 49.72
CA ASP A 3 -19.18 26.60 48.87
C ASP A 3 -19.19 26.28 47.35
N SER A 4 -19.83 27.16 46.58
CA SER A 4 -19.87 27.21 45.11
C SER A 4 -18.58 27.78 44.55
N ARG A 5 -17.99 27.18 43.49
CA ARG A 5 -17.03 27.88 42.61
C ARG A 5 -17.16 27.43 41.16
N GLU A 6 -17.82 28.26 40.35
CA GLU A 6 -17.62 28.32 38.90
C GLU A 6 -16.20 28.83 38.61
N THR A 7 -15.49 28.27 37.62
CA THR A 7 -14.40 28.96 36.88
C THR A 7 -14.03 28.21 35.59
N LYS A 8 -14.44 28.82 34.46
CA LYS A 8 -13.64 29.12 33.25
C LYS A 8 -13.22 28.00 32.28
N ARG A 9 -13.80 28.10 31.07
CA ARG A 9 -13.26 27.65 29.77
C ARG A 9 -11.77 28.01 29.62
N THR A 10 -10.94 27.09 29.12
CA THR A 10 -9.99 27.31 28.00
C THR A 10 -9.32 25.98 27.64
N VAL A 11 -9.39 25.63 26.35
CA VAL A 11 -8.68 24.51 25.72
C VAL A 11 -7.18 24.80 25.73
N PRO A 12 -6.30 23.91 26.24
CA PRO A 12 -4.89 23.98 25.90
C PRO A 12 -4.73 23.51 24.45
N VAL A 13 -4.45 24.48 23.59
CA VAL A 13 -4.05 24.29 22.18
C VAL A 13 -2.94 23.23 22.13
N PRO A 14 -3.00 22.24 21.21
CA PRO A 14 -1.90 21.30 21.03
C PRO A 14 -0.63 22.08 20.68
N SER A 15 0.48 21.76 21.33
CA SER A 15 1.79 22.30 20.97
C SER A 15 2.12 21.84 19.55
N VAL A 16 1.81 22.69 18.58
CA VAL A 16 2.22 22.53 17.18
C VAL A 16 3.69 22.87 17.14
N GLY A 17 4.54 21.86 17.25
CA GLY A 17 5.97 21.96 17.00
C GLY A 17 6.22 22.17 15.51
N ALA A 18 6.04 23.40 15.03
CA ALA A 18 6.47 23.85 13.72
C ALA A 18 7.29 25.13 13.91
N ASP A 19 8.46 24.99 14.54
CA ASP A 19 9.43 26.07 14.70
C ASP A 19 10.82 25.60 14.26
N GLY A 20 10.85 25.01 13.07
CA GLY A 20 12.06 24.68 12.34
C GLY A 20 11.98 25.29 10.96
N GLU A 21 12.37 26.55 10.83
CA GLU A 21 12.63 27.18 9.54
C GLU A 21 13.61 26.30 8.75
N GLN A 22 13.24 25.88 7.54
CA GLN A 22 14.18 25.23 6.63
C GLN A 22 15.16 26.27 6.08
N PRO A 23 16.48 26.04 6.14
CA PRO A 23 17.43 26.93 5.48
C PRO A 23 17.29 26.81 3.96
N ILE A 24 16.91 27.91 3.31
CA ILE A 24 16.90 28.07 1.86
C ILE A 24 18.35 28.20 1.37
N SER A 25 18.95 27.07 1.00
CA SER A 25 20.20 27.07 0.22
C SER A 25 19.86 27.29 -1.26
N GLN A 26 19.84 28.56 -1.70
CA GLN A 26 19.87 28.87 -3.13
C GLN A 26 21.33 28.91 -3.61
N THR A 27 21.72 27.91 -4.39
CA THR A 27 22.84 28.01 -5.33
C THR A 27 22.42 27.40 -6.68
N PRO A 28 22.12 28.22 -7.70
CA PRO A 28 21.89 27.71 -9.04
C PRO A 28 23.24 27.67 -9.76
N THR A 29 23.87 26.49 -9.83
CA THR A 29 25.06 26.31 -10.67
C THR A 29 24.97 25.01 -11.46
N ALA A 30 24.91 25.21 -12.78
CA ALA A 30 25.16 24.30 -13.90
C ALA A 30 24.13 23.17 -14.16
N SER A 31 23.25 23.46 -15.13
CA SER A 31 22.67 22.57 -16.14
C SER A 31 23.35 21.19 -16.24
N ILE A 32 22.63 20.13 -15.93
CA ILE A 32 23.01 18.75 -16.22
C ILE A 32 22.92 18.57 -17.74
N THR A 33 24.07 18.48 -18.41
CA THR A 33 24.13 18.04 -19.82
C THR A 33 23.81 16.54 -19.86
N GLU A 34 22.75 16.17 -20.57
CA GLU A 34 22.46 14.78 -20.92
C GLU A 34 23.42 14.34 -22.04
N GLU A 35 24.44 13.56 -21.70
CA GLU A 35 24.89 12.44 -22.53
C GLU A 35 25.90 11.59 -21.72
N THR A 36 25.37 10.69 -20.90
CA THR A 36 26.13 9.55 -20.41
C THR A 36 25.73 8.36 -21.27
N THR A 37 26.35 8.19 -22.43
CA THR A 37 26.35 6.88 -23.09
C THR A 37 26.96 5.87 -22.11
N GLU A 38 26.13 4.99 -21.55
CA GLU A 38 26.57 3.89 -20.68
C GLU A 38 27.52 2.97 -21.47
N ASN A 39 28.82 3.19 -21.31
CA ASN A 39 29.86 2.27 -21.74
C ASN A 39 30.01 1.16 -20.68
N ASN A 40 28.99 0.32 -20.49
CA ASN A 40 29.12 -0.86 -19.64
C ASN A 40 29.65 -2.04 -20.48
N PRO A 41 30.72 -2.75 -20.04
CA PRO A 41 31.19 -3.94 -20.72
C PRO A 41 30.11 -5.03 -20.73
N PRO A 42 30.00 -5.82 -21.82
CA PRO A 42 28.91 -6.79 -22.04
C PRO A 42 28.79 -7.83 -20.92
N GLU A 43 29.89 -8.14 -20.23
CA GLU A 43 29.93 -9.06 -19.07
C GLU A 43 29.07 -8.60 -17.88
N LYS A 44 28.97 -7.29 -17.64
CA LYS A 44 28.11 -6.75 -16.57
C LYS A 44 26.63 -6.99 -16.88
N ASN A 45 26.25 -6.97 -18.15
CA ASN A 45 24.87 -7.23 -18.58
C ASN A 45 24.47 -8.70 -18.34
N TYR A 46 25.36 -9.66 -18.60
CA TYR A 46 25.10 -11.08 -18.33
C TYR A 46 24.98 -11.38 -16.83
N ALA A 47 25.88 -10.84 -16.00
CA ALA A 47 25.81 -11.02 -14.56
C ALA A 47 24.53 -10.41 -13.97
N GLU A 48 24.11 -9.25 -14.46
CA GLU A 48 22.84 -8.63 -14.07
C GLU A 48 21.62 -9.43 -14.51
N LEU A 49 21.64 -9.99 -15.72
CA LEU A 49 20.57 -10.86 -16.21
C LEU A 49 20.45 -12.10 -15.33
N LEU A 50 21.55 -12.77 -15.02
CA LEU A 50 21.57 -13.92 -14.11
C LEU A 50 21.05 -13.54 -12.71
N ARG A 51 21.45 -12.37 -12.20
CA ARG A 51 20.95 -11.86 -10.91
C ARG A 51 19.44 -11.57 -10.97
N LYS A 52 18.94 -11.03 -12.07
CA LYS A 52 17.50 -10.79 -12.28
C LYS A 52 16.74 -12.10 -12.32
N MET A 53 17.23 -13.10 -13.05
CA MET A 53 16.66 -14.45 -13.08
C MET A 53 16.63 -15.06 -11.68
N GLN A 54 17.72 -14.97 -10.92
CA GLN A 54 17.75 -15.48 -9.56
C GLN A 54 16.74 -14.78 -8.65
N ARG A 55 16.59 -13.46 -8.76
CA ARG A 55 15.57 -12.69 -8.00
C ARG A 55 14.15 -13.08 -8.39
N MET A 56 13.86 -13.28 -9.68
CA MET A 56 12.52 -13.67 -10.13
C MET A 56 12.10 -15.06 -9.64
N ASN A 57 13.07 -15.91 -9.26
CA ASN A 57 12.82 -17.22 -8.68
C ASN A 57 12.65 -17.18 -7.14
N ASP A 58 12.84 -16.03 -6.49
CA ASP A 58 12.61 -15.89 -5.06
C ASP A 58 11.10 -15.93 -4.77
N PRO A 59 10.61 -16.79 -3.86
CA PRO A 59 9.19 -16.82 -3.50
C PRO A 59 8.64 -15.50 -2.93
N ALA A 60 9.52 -14.62 -2.41
CA ALA A 60 9.14 -13.28 -1.94
C ALA A 60 9.21 -12.21 -3.03
N TYR A 61 9.60 -12.56 -4.27
CA TYR A 61 9.66 -11.62 -5.38
C TYR A 61 8.28 -11.11 -5.75
N LEU A 62 8.11 -9.79 -5.68
CA LEU A 62 6.92 -9.11 -6.18
C LEU A 62 7.24 -8.49 -7.54
N PRO A 63 6.58 -8.92 -8.64
CA PRO A 63 6.79 -8.33 -9.95
C PRO A 63 6.44 -6.84 -9.94
N THR A 64 7.35 -6.01 -10.46
CA THR A 64 7.08 -4.61 -10.75
C THR A 64 6.52 -4.51 -12.16
N ILE A 65 5.42 -3.77 -12.32
CA ILE A 65 4.80 -3.49 -13.62
C ILE A 65 4.82 -1.98 -13.81
N SER A 66 5.19 -1.53 -15.01
CA SER A 66 5.18 -0.10 -15.36
C SER A 66 3.76 0.40 -15.66
N MET A 67 3.55 1.72 -15.63
CA MET A 67 2.24 2.30 -15.97
C MET A 67 1.81 1.97 -17.40
N ASN A 68 2.72 2.00 -18.38
CA ASN A 68 2.37 1.66 -19.77
C ASN A 68 1.94 0.20 -19.89
N GLU A 69 2.67 -0.72 -19.27
CA GLU A 69 2.28 -2.14 -19.26
C GLU A 69 0.92 -2.35 -18.59
N LEU A 70 0.58 -1.60 -17.53
CA LEU A 70 -0.73 -1.67 -16.91
C LEU A 70 -1.87 -1.23 -17.84
N TYR A 71 -1.61 -0.25 -18.71
CA TYR A 71 -2.62 0.28 -19.65
C TYR A 71 -2.73 -0.53 -20.94
N GLU A 72 -1.62 -1.09 -21.42
CA GLU A 72 -1.54 -1.82 -22.68
C GLU A 72 -1.99 -3.29 -22.55
N ASN A 73 -1.88 -3.88 -21.35
CA ASN A 73 -2.23 -5.27 -21.12
C ASN A 73 -3.67 -5.45 -20.61
N VAL A 74 -4.35 -6.49 -21.11
CA VAL A 74 -5.64 -6.92 -20.58
C VAL A 74 -5.42 -7.93 -19.44
N TYR A 75 -5.80 -7.54 -18.23
CA TYR A 75 -5.75 -8.42 -17.06
C TYR A 75 -7.05 -9.19 -16.89
N GLN A 76 -6.95 -10.51 -16.84
CA GLN A 76 -8.11 -11.36 -16.54
C GLN A 76 -8.47 -11.25 -15.06
N SER A 77 -9.77 -11.15 -14.78
CA SER A 77 -10.27 -11.20 -13.41
C SER A 77 -9.94 -12.55 -12.79
N ARG A 78 -9.50 -12.53 -11.52
CA ARG A 78 -9.37 -13.78 -10.76
C ARG A 78 -10.74 -14.40 -10.55
N PRO A 79 -10.86 -15.74 -10.56
CA PRO A 79 -12.13 -16.41 -10.31
C PRO A 79 -12.66 -16.02 -8.92
N PRO A 80 -13.98 -15.86 -8.76
CA PRO A 80 -14.56 -15.54 -7.46
C PRO A 80 -14.36 -16.70 -6.48
N VAL A 81 -14.26 -16.36 -5.19
CA VAL A 81 -14.30 -17.32 -4.07
C VAL A 81 -15.73 -17.80 -3.85
N ILE A 82 -16.70 -16.90 -3.99
CA ILE A 82 -18.15 -17.18 -3.98
C ILE A 82 -18.77 -16.39 -5.14
N ASP A 83 -19.45 -17.09 -6.04
CA ASP A 83 -19.99 -16.47 -7.26
C ASP A 83 -20.99 -15.36 -6.92
N GLY A 84 -20.86 -14.21 -7.61
CA GLY A 84 -21.69 -13.02 -7.38
C GLY A 84 -21.53 -12.34 -6.02
N LEU A 85 -20.69 -12.84 -5.10
CA LEU A 85 -20.58 -12.33 -3.73
C LEU A 85 -19.16 -11.94 -3.32
N LEU A 86 -18.18 -12.81 -3.53
CA LEU A 86 -16.84 -12.68 -2.94
C LEU A 86 -15.75 -12.97 -3.96
N TYR A 87 -14.91 -11.97 -4.25
CA TYR A 87 -13.71 -12.13 -5.07
C TYR A 87 -12.47 -12.27 -4.17
N PRO A 88 -11.34 -12.77 -4.68
CA PRO A 88 -10.10 -12.79 -3.91
C PRO A 88 -9.67 -11.37 -3.52
N GLY A 89 -9.49 -11.12 -2.22
CA GLY A 89 -9.12 -9.82 -1.68
C GLY A 89 -9.19 -9.76 -0.17
N THR A 90 -8.93 -8.57 0.38
CA THR A 90 -9.02 -8.29 1.82
C THR A 90 -10.28 -7.48 2.10
N TYR A 91 -11.18 -8.03 2.92
CA TYR A 91 -12.47 -7.42 3.23
C TYR A 91 -12.55 -7.05 4.72
N LEU A 92 -13.09 -5.86 4.99
CA LEU A 92 -13.37 -5.42 6.35
C LEU A 92 -14.86 -5.63 6.68
N PHE A 93 -15.14 -6.55 7.61
CA PHE A 93 -16.49 -6.72 8.16
C PHE A 93 -16.68 -5.91 9.43
N ALA A 94 -17.29 -4.73 9.29
CA ALA A 94 -17.55 -3.78 10.37
C ALA A 94 -19.05 -3.65 10.67
N GLY A 95 -19.38 -3.22 11.91
CA GLY A 95 -20.76 -3.03 12.36
C GLY A 95 -20.87 -3.06 13.88
N ALA A 96 -22.01 -2.62 14.41
CA ALA A 96 -22.25 -2.52 15.86
C ALA A 96 -22.08 -3.88 16.57
N PRO A 97 -21.85 -3.90 17.90
CA PRO A 97 -21.81 -5.14 18.66
C PRO A 97 -23.10 -5.96 18.49
N LYS A 98 -22.96 -7.30 18.46
CA LYS A 98 -24.08 -8.26 18.42
C LYS A 98 -24.98 -8.25 17.17
N VAL A 99 -24.64 -7.53 16.11
CA VAL A 99 -25.40 -7.54 14.82
C VAL A 99 -25.19 -8.80 13.95
N GLY A 100 -24.50 -9.83 14.46
CA GLY A 100 -24.32 -11.09 13.73
C GLY A 100 -23.10 -11.18 12.81
N LYS A 101 -22.12 -10.27 12.90
CA LYS A 101 -20.90 -10.31 12.07
C LYS A 101 -20.16 -11.67 12.12
N SER A 102 -19.97 -12.22 13.33
CA SER A 102 -19.32 -13.53 13.52
C SER A 102 -20.13 -14.67 12.92
N PHE A 103 -21.46 -14.61 13.03
CA PHE A 103 -22.33 -15.61 12.43
C PHE A 103 -22.24 -15.57 10.90
N LEU A 104 -22.25 -14.37 10.29
CA LEU A 104 -22.08 -14.22 8.85
C LEU A 104 -20.71 -14.74 8.38
N MET A 105 -19.62 -14.46 9.12
CA MET A 105 -18.31 -15.04 8.80
C MET A 105 -18.32 -16.57 8.86
N ALA A 106 -19.02 -17.16 9.83
CA ALA A 106 -19.16 -18.61 9.91
C ALA A 106 -19.93 -19.18 8.71
N GLN A 107 -20.99 -18.50 8.26
CA GLN A 107 -21.73 -18.88 7.05
C GLN A 107 -20.86 -18.80 5.80
N LEU A 108 -20.07 -17.73 5.63
CA LEU A 108 -19.12 -17.62 4.52
C LEU A 108 -18.08 -18.74 4.57
N ALA A 109 -17.47 -18.99 5.73
CA ALA A 109 -16.49 -20.07 5.89
C ALA A 109 -17.09 -21.44 5.54
N TYR A 110 -18.35 -21.69 5.92
CA TYR A 110 -19.06 -22.92 5.58
C TYR A 110 -19.26 -23.07 4.06
N HIS A 111 -19.78 -22.03 3.37
CA HIS A 111 -20.02 -22.09 1.92
C HIS A 111 -18.71 -22.27 1.14
N VAL A 112 -17.65 -21.56 1.53
CA VAL A 112 -16.30 -21.71 0.93
C VAL A 112 -15.74 -23.11 1.16
N SER A 113 -15.91 -23.68 2.35
CA SER A 113 -15.39 -25.02 2.67
C SER A 113 -16.15 -26.13 1.94
N MET A 114 -17.45 -25.94 1.72
CA MET A 114 -18.32 -26.89 1.04
C MET A 114 -18.33 -26.71 -0.48
N GLY A 115 -17.75 -25.62 -1.01
CA GLY A 115 -17.81 -25.28 -2.43
C GLY A 115 -19.22 -24.94 -2.91
N LEU A 116 -20.07 -24.42 -2.02
CA LEU A 116 -21.44 -24.02 -2.34
C LEU A 116 -21.46 -22.58 -2.87
N PRO A 117 -22.29 -22.28 -3.89
CA PRO A 117 -22.51 -20.90 -4.34
C PRO A 117 -23.19 -20.05 -3.26
#